data_AF-A0A2H0VI80-F1
#
_entry.id   AF-A0A2H0VI80-F1
#
_cell.length_a   1.000
_cell.length_b   1.000
_cell.length_c   1.000
_cell.angle_alpha   90.00
_cell.angle_beta   90.00
_cell.angle_gamma   90.00
#
_symmetry.space_group_name_H-M   'P 1'
#
loop_
_entity.id
_entity.type
_entity.pdbx_description
1 polymer ?
#
loop_
_entity_poly.entity_id
_entity_poly.type
_entity_poly.pdbx_seq_one_letter_code
_entity_poly.pdbx_strand_id
1 'polypeptide(L)'
;GGYLAERFFGHSYAVTAGIVISTIGSFTLLLPSEFMLYVSLSLFIVGSGLLIPCLFVLLGRLYERDSPYRTSGFVFIYVGMNVGSFIATAAAGPLLLFSGYKVVFLIGGIFQIILLFTYLKYRDIFIKNAVASDYGFFNKSDKIWGWVISIIAVVIIAALLDYARVANALLIVLGILGAIVVAALALREKEQARDYPRIGNREDRGQTRDICSYSK
;
A
#
# COMPACT_ATOMS: atom_id res chain seq x y z
N GLY A 1 3.29 5.16 7.28
CA GLY A 1 4.31 5.08 6.22
C GLY A 1 4.51 6.36 5.46
N GLY A 2 3.52 6.81 4.68
CA GLY A 2 3.65 7.98 3.78
C GLY A 2 4.24 9.22 4.44
N TYR A 3 3.72 9.61 5.62
CA TYR A 3 4.27 10.72 6.40
C TYR A 3 5.76 10.57 6.75
N LEU A 4 6.19 9.35 7.11
CA LEU A 4 7.62 9.10 7.41
C LEU A 4 8.47 9.18 6.13
N ALA A 5 7.94 8.72 5.00
CA ALA A 5 8.63 8.79 3.73
C ALA A 5 8.82 10.22 3.25
N GLU A 6 7.78 11.05 3.36
CA GLU A 6 7.83 12.46 2.99
C GLU A 6 8.77 13.28 3.88
N ARG A 7 8.91 12.93 5.17
CA ARG A 7 9.65 13.74 6.13
C ARG A 7 11.07 13.25 6.43
N PHE A 8 11.37 11.96 6.29
CA PHE A 8 12.62 11.38 6.79
C PHE A 8 13.42 10.53 5.78
N PHE A 9 12.77 9.88 4.82
CA PHE A 9 13.39 8.78 4.06
C PHE A 9 13.40 8.92 2.54
N GLY A 10 12.39 9.57 1.96
CA GLY A 10 12.02 9.40 0.56
C GLY A 10 11.22 8.12 0.32
N HIS A 11 10.34 8.12 -0.67
CA HIS A 11 9.38 7.03 -0.91
C HIS A 11 10.07 5.74 -1.37
N SER A 12 11.09 5.84 -2.23
CA SER A 12 11.82 4.65 -2.70
C SER A 12 12.61 3.96 -1.58
N TYR A 13 13.21 4.74 -0.68
CA TYR A 13 13.88 4.17 0.49
C TYR A 13 12.86 3.55 1.46
N ALA A 14 11.73 4.23 1.71
CA ALA A 14 10.68 3.72 2.58
C ALA A 14 10.07 2.41 2.04
N VAL A 15 9.93 2.25 0.72
CA VAL A 15 9.54 0.99 0.08
C VAL A 15 10.58 -0.10 0.36
N THR A 16 11.86 0.18 0.11
CA THR A 16 12.95 -0.80 0.34
C THR A 16 12.99 -1.22 1.82
N ALA A 17 13.00 -0.25 2.73
CA ALA A 17 13.00 -0.49 4.17
C ALA A 17 11.77 -1.27 4.61
N GLY A 18 10.58 -0.92 4.09
CA GLY A 18 9.33 -1.61 4.36
C GLY A 18 9.39 -3.09 4.00
N ILE A 19 9.86 -3.42 2.79
CA ILE A 19 10.02 -4.81 2.33
C ILE A 19 11.02 -5.56 3.22
N VAL A 20 12.16 -4.95 3.55
CA VAL A 20 13.18 -5.60 4.40
C VAL A 20 12.62 -5.90 5.79
N ILE A 21 11.96 -4.93 6.42
CA ILE A 21 11.37 -5.09 7.77
C ILE A 21 10.28 -6.16 7.74
N SER A 22 9.38 -6.15 6.74
CA SER A 22 8.34 -7.18 6.63
C SER A 22 8.91 -8.56 6.35
N THR A 23 9.96 -8.66 5.54
CA THR A 23 10.69 -9.92 5.28
C THR A 23 11.26 -10.48 6.58
N ILE A 24 11.96 -9.65 7.36
CA ILE A 24 12.50 -10.06 8.67
C ILE A 24 11.36 -10.55 9.57
N GLY A 25 10.26 -9.82 9.66
CA GLY A 25 9.07 -10.23 10.41
C GLY A 25 8.56 -11.61 10.00
N SER A 26 8.43 -11.88 8.69
CA SER A 26 7.98 -13.19 8.19
C SER A 26 8.91 -14.34 8.59
N PHE A 27 10.23 -14.13 8.60
CA PHE A 27 11.18 -15.16 9.07
C PHE A 27 11.22 -15.29 10.59
N THR A 28 11.07 -14.21 11.35
CA THR A 28 10.97 -14.26 12.81
C THR A 28 9.80 -15.13 13.28
N LEU A 29 8.73 -15.19 12.49
CA LEU A 29 7.55 -16.04 12.72
C LEU A 29 7.84 -17.55 12.73
N LEU A 30 9.00 -17.98 12.23
CA LEU A 30 9.44 -19.39 12.29
C LEU A 30 9.91 -19.79 13.70
N LEU A 31 10.21 -18.82 14.57
CA LEU A 31 10.71 -19.06 15.91
C LEU A 31 9.55 -19.48 16.84
N PRO A 32 9.69 -20.58 17.61
CA PRO A 32 8.62 -21.08 18.47
C PRO A 32 8.58 -20.31 19.80
N SER A 33 8.02 -19.10 19.79
CA SER A 33 7.81 -18.29 21.00
C SER A 33 6.66 -17.31 20.80
N GLU A 34 5.77 -17.21 21.79
CA GLU A 34 4.65 -16.26 21.78
C GLU A 34 5.14 -14.80 21.71
N PHE A 35 6.20 -14.48 22.46
CA PHE A 35 6.86 -13.18 22.35
C PHE A 35 7.38 -12.92 20.93
N MET A 36 8.00 -13.91 20.29
CA MET A 36 8.47 -13.79 18.90
C MET A 36 7.32 -13.67 17.90
N LEU A 37 6.15 -14.23 18.21
CA LEU A 37 4.93 -14.03 17.42
C LEU A 37 4.52 -12.56 17.46
N TYR A 38 4.45 -11.92 18.62
CA TYR A 38 4.09 -10.49 18.69
C TYR A 38 5.14 -9.60 18.02
N VAL A 39 6.43 -9.90 18.22
CA VAL A 39 7.51 -9.17 17.56
C VAL A 39 7.43 -9.33 16.03
N SER A 40 7.25 -10.54 15.51
CA SER A 40 7.14 -10.78 14.08
C SER A 40 5.93 -10.09 13.44
N LEU A 41 4.76 -10.13 14.09
CA LEU A 41 3.57 -9.42 13.63
C LEU A 41 3.80 -7.90 13.63
N SER A 42 4.40 -7.35 14.69
CA SER A 42 4.69 -5.92 14.75
C SER A 42 5.66 -5.46 13.67
N LEU A 43 6.73 -6.22 13.40
CA LEU A 43 7.65 -5.99 12.28
C LEU A 43 6.90 -6.03 10.94
N PHE A 44 6.06 -7.05 10.73
CA PHE A 44 5.30 -7.19 9.49
C PHE A 44 4.34 -6.02 9.25
N ILE A 45 3.64 -5.58 10.31
CA ILE A 45 2.70 -4.44 10.26
C ILE A 45 3.44 -3.14 9.96
N VAL A 46 4.54 -2.84 10.66
CA VAL A 46 5.33 -1.62 10.42
C VAL A 46 5.95 -1.63 9.02
N GLY A 47 6.52 -2.77 8.59
CA GLY A 47 7.10 -2.93 7.27
C GLY A 47 6.07 -2.69 6.16
N SER A 48 4.90 -3.32 6.27
CA SER A 48 3.80 -3.15 5.32
C SER A 48 3.21 -1.74 5.35
N GLY A 49 3.12 -1.13 6.54
CA GLY A 49 2.67 0.25 6.74
C GLY A 49 3.61 1.31 6.16
N LEU A 50 4.90 0.98 5.97
CA LEU A 50 5.87 1.79 5.22
C LEU A 50 5.77 1.50 3.71
N LEU A 51 5.68 0.23 3.33
CA LEU A 51 5.67 -0.24 1.94
C LEU A 51 4.46 0.27 1.15
N ILE A 52 3.25 -0.09 1.56
CA ILE A 52 2.03 0.08 0.76
C ILE A 52 1.76 1.54 0.35
N PRO A 53 1.69 2.52 1.28
CA PRO A 53 1.41 3.90 0.90
C PRO A 53 2.50 4.49 -0.01
N CYS A 54 3.77 4.17 0.25
CA CYS A 54 4.89 4.68 -0.53
C CYS A 54 4.94 4.06 -1.93
N LEU A 55 4.52 2.80 -2.07
CA LEU A 55 4.40 2.12 -3.35
C LEU A 55 3.37 2.81 -4.25
N PHE A 56 2.19 3.17 -3.71
CA PHE A 56 1.16 3.88 -4.48
C PHE A 56 1.59 5.30 -4.88
N VAL A 57 2.33 6.00 -4.02
CA VAL A 57 2.91 7.31 -4.38
C VAL A 57 3.94 7.15 -5.50
N LEU A 58 4.80 6.13 -5.42
CA LEU A 58 5.80 5.86 -6.45
C LEU A 58 5.15 5.49 -7.79
N LEU A 59 4.10 4.67 -7.77
CA LEU A 59 3.31 4.36 -8.96
C LEU A 59 2.68 5.63 -9.55
N GLY A 60 2.09 6.48 -8.72
CA GLY A 60 1.47 7.71 -9.16
C GLY A 60 2.45 8.69 -9.81
N ARG A 61 3.72 8.66 -9.41
CA ARG A 61 4.81 9.47 -9.99
C ARG A 61 5.37 8.88 -11.29
N LEU A 62 5.17 7.59 -11.56
CA LEU A 62 5.65 6.93 -12.78
C LEU A 62 4.95 7.46 -14.04
N TYR A 63 3.74 7.96 -13.89
CA TYR A 63 2.95 8.51 -14.97
C TYR A 63 2.89 10.03 -14.85
N GLU A 64 2.99 10.72 -15.98
CA GLU A 64 2.66 12.15 -16.05
C GLU A 64 1.21 12.39 -15.63
N ARG A 65 0.90 13.58 -15.12
CA ARG A 65 -0.41 13.90 -14.53
C ARG A 65 -1.57 13.61 -15.48
N ASP A 66 -1.40 13.90 -16.76
CA ASP A 66 -2.42 13.80 -17.81
C ASP A 66 -2.29 12.53 -18.66
N SER A 67 -1.44 11.58 -18.25
CA SER A 67 -1.24 10.35 -19.01
C SER A 67 -2.48 9.43 -18.95
N PRO A 68 -3.02 8.99 -20.10
CA PRO A 68 -4.16 8.07 -20.13
C PRO A 68 -3.83 6.70 -19.51
N TYR A 69 -2.55 6.35 -19.41
CA TYR A 69 -2.09 5.07 -18.84
C TYR A 69 -2.05 5.05 -17.31
N ARG A 70 -2.20 6.22 -16.66
CA ARG A 70 -2.12 6.32 -15.20
C ARG A 70 -3.19 5.48 -14.52
N THR A 71 -4.45 5.64 -14.93
CA THR A 71 -5.58 4.87 -14.39
C THR A 71 -5.40 3.38 -14.63
N SER A 72 -5.01 2.99 -15.84
CA SER A 72 -4.73 1.59 -16.18
C SER A 72 -3.62 0.98 -15.32
N GLY A 73 -2.56 1.74 -15.03
CA GLY A 73 -1.48 1.33 -14.13
C GLY A 73 -1.97 0.98 -12.72
N PHE A 74 -2.84 1.82 -12.14
CA PHE A 74 -3.47 1.53 -10.84
C PHE A 74 -4.38 0.29 -10.90
N VAL A 75 -5.13 0.12 -12.00
CA VAL A 75 -5.96 -1.08 -12.20
C VAL A 75 -5.11 -2.35 -12.25
N PHE A 76 -3.97 -2.33 -12.95
CA PHE A 76 -3.06 -3.49 -13.01
C PHE A 76 -2.52 -3.87 -11.62
N ILE A 77 -2.11 -2.90 -10.80
CA ILE A 77 -1.71 -3.19 -9.41
C ILE A 77 -2.86 -3.79 -8.62
N TYR A 78 -4.06 -3.23 -8.74
CA TYR A 78 -5.24 -3.74 -8.04
C TYR A 78 -5.57 -5.19 -8.43
N VAL A 79 -5.60 -5.49 -9.73
CA VAL A 79 -5.84 -6.86 -10.23
C VAL A 79 -4.74 -7.80 -9.74
N GLY A 80 -3.47 -7.39 -9.84
CA GLY A 80 -2.33 -8.17 -9.36
C GLY A 80 -2.43 -8.51 -7.86
N MET A 81 -2.79 -7.54 -7.02
CA MET A 81 -2.97 -7.75 -5.58
C MET A 81 -4.11 -8.74 -5.28
N ASN A 82 -5.25 -8.61 -5.97
CA ASN A 82 -6.39 -9.51 -5.76
C ASN A 82 -6.08 -10.94 -6.21
N VAL A 83 -5.46 -11.10 -7.39
CA VAL A 83 -5.03 -12.41 -7.89
C VAL A 83 -4.00 -13.03 -6.95
N GLY A 84 -3.02 -12.26 -6.48
CA GLY A 84 -2.03 -12.73 -5.51
C GLY A 84 -2.68 -13.18 -4.20
N SER A 85 -3.59 -12.39 -3.64
CA SER A 85 -4.33 -12.72 -2.42
C SER A 85 -5.19 -13.98 -2.59
N PHE A 86 -5.82 -14.15 -3.75
CA PHE A 86 -6.59 -15.34 -4.07
C PHE A 86 -5.72 -16.60 -4.10
N ILE A 87 -4.59 -16.56 -4.83
CA ILE A 87 -3.65 -17.68 -4.93
C ILE A 87 -3.08 -18.01 -3.54
N ALA A 88 -2.65 -17.00 -2.79
CA ALA A 88 -2.07 -17.19 -1.45
C ALA A 88 -3.09 -17.84 -0.50
N THR A 89 -4.33 -17.35 -0.48
CA THR A 89 -5.39 -17.89 0.39
C THR A 89 -5.79 -19.31 -0.02
N ALA A 90 -5.91 -19.57 -1.32
CA ALA A 90 -6.23 -20.90 -1.85
C ALA A 90 -5.12 -21.93 -1.55
N ALA A 91 -3.85 -21.52 -1.62
CA ALA A 91 -2.72 -22.39 -1.34
C ALA A 91 -2.46 -22.59 0.16
N ALA A 92 -2.73 -21.58 1.00
CA ALA A 92 -2.40 -21.61 2.43
C ALA A 92 -3.12 -22.73 3.19
N GLY A 93 -4.39 -23.00 2.90
CA GLY A 93 -5.17 -24.06 3.57
C GLY A 93 -4.56 -25.45 3.37
N PRO A 94 -4.40 -25.93 2.12
CA PRO A 94 -3.74 -27.20 1.84
C PRO A 94 -2.31 -27.27 2.39
N LEU A 95 -1.50 -26.23 2.20
CA LEU A 95 -0.11 -26.20 2.70
C LEU A 95 -0.05 -26.33 4.23
N LEU A 96 -0.99 -25.71 4.95
CA LEU A 96 -1.08 -25.81 6.40
C LEU A 96 -1.41 -27.24 6.85
N LEU A 97 -2.33 -27.92 6.16
CA LEU A 97 -2.75 -29.29 6.50
C LEU A 97 -1.63 -30.33 6.27
N PHE A 98 -0.88 -30.20 5.17
CA PHE A 98 0.13 -31.20 4.79
C PHE A 98 1.53 -30.93 5.33
N SER A 99 1.90 -29.66 5.52
CA SER A 99 3.29 -29.26 5.82
C SER A 99 3.43 -28.41 7.08
N GLY A 100 2.32 -28.06 7.72
CA GLY A 100 2.30 -27.25 8.94
C GLY A 100 2.60 -25.77 8.70
N TYR A 101 2.41 -24.97 9.75
CA TYR A 101 2.47 -23.50 9.66
C TYR A 101 3.86 -22.98 9.27
N LYS A 102 4.93 -23.64 9.73
CA LYS A 102 6.31 -23.21 9.46
C LYS A 102 6.61 -23.16 7.96
N VAL A 103 6.12 -24.14 7.20
CA VAL A 103 6.34 -24.18 5.74
C VAL A 103 5.56 -23.08 5.04
N VAL A 104 4.34 -22.79 5.47
CA VAL A 104 3.53 -21.67 4.94
C VAL A 104 4.26 -20.34 5.13
N PHE A 105 4.77 -20.07 6.33
CA PHE A 105 5.51 -18.84 6.62
C PHE A 105 6.86 -18.79 5.90
N LEU A 106 7.55 -19.92 5.74
CA LEU A 106 8.79 -19.99 4.98
C LEU A 106 8.56 -19.64 3.50
N ILE A 107 7.52 -20.20 2.88
CA ILE A 107 7.12 -19.87 1.50
C ILE A 107 6.79 -18.39 1.39
N GLY A 108 6.00 -17.85 2.33
CA GLY A 108 5.70 -16.41 2.39
C GLY A 108 6.95 -15.53 2.49
N GLY A 109 7.92 -15.91 3.33
CA GLY A 109 9.21 -15.25 3.45
C GLY A 109 10.04 -15.29 2.17
N ILE A 110 10.01 -16.41 1.43
CA ILE A 110 10.66 -16.53 0.12
C ILE A 110 10.01 -15.57 -0.89
N PHE A 111 8.68 -15.48 -0.93
CA PHE A 111 7.99 -14.50 -1.79
C PHE A 111 8.35 -13.05 -1.45
N GLN A 112 8.54 -12.73 -0.16
CA GLN A 112 9.03 -11.42 0.27
C GLN A 112 10.47 -11.14 -0.21
N ILE A 113 11.35 -12.15 -0.20
CA ILE A 113 12.69 -12.02 -0.80
C ILE A 113 12.61 -11.81 -2.31
N ILE A 114 11.75 -12.55 -3.00
CA ILE A 114 11.52 -12.38 -4.46
C ILE A 114 11.01 -10.97 -4.74
N LEU A 115 10.08 -10.45 -3.92
CA LEU A 115 9.59 -9.08 -4.00
C LEU A 115 10.73 -8.08 -3.82
N LEU A 116 11.57 -8.25 -2.79
CA LEU A 116 12.73 -7.39 -2.54
C LEU A 116 13.69 -7.38 -3.72
N PHE A 117 14.05 -8.55 -4.23
CA PHE A 117 14.95 -8.69 -5.35
C PHE A 117 14.39 -8.06 -6.63
N THR A 118 13.12 -8.31 -6.93
CA THR A 118 12.42 -7.73 -8.08
C THR A 118 12.37 -6.22 -7.95
N TYR A 119 12.01 -5.70 -6.78
CA TYR A 119 12.01 -4.26 -6.54
C TYR A 119 13.40 -3.67 -6.75
N LEU A 120 14.44 -4.22 -6.12
CA LEU A 120 15.81 -3.70 -6.26
C LEU A 120 16.33 -3.73 -7.70
N LYS A 121 16.00 -4.77 -8.47
CA LYS A 121 16.40 -4.88 -9.88
C LYS A 121 15.75 -3.81 -10.76
N TYR A 122 14.48 -3.51 -10.53
CA TYR A 122 13.72 -2.55 -11.35
C TYR A 122 13.70 -1.13 -10.75
N ARG A 123 14.17 -0.94 -9.51
CA ARG A 123 14.17 0.36 -8.80
C ARG A 123 14.80 1.47 -9.63
N ASP A 124 15.92 1.20 -10.30
CA ASP A 124 16.66 2.24 -11.00
C ASP A 124 15.89 2.74 -12.23
N ILE A 125 15.06 1.90 -12.85
CA ILE A 125 14.13 2.30 -13.91
C ILE A 125 13.05 3.25 -13.35
N PHE A 126 12.51 2.92 -12.16
CA PHE A 126 11.54 3.77 -11.47
C PHE A 126 12.16 5.11 -11.04
N ILE A 127 13.43 5.12 -10.64
CA ILE A 127 14.13 6.33 -10.19
C ILE A 127 14.48 7.23 -11.38
N LYS A 128 14.96 6.66 -12.50
CA LYS A 128 15.44 7.39 -13.67
C LYS A 128 14.31 8.08 -14.47
N ASN A 129 13.09 7.54 -14.43
CA ASN A 129 11.94 8.09 -15.16
C ASN A 129 10.95 8.91 -14.30
N ALA A 130 11.00 8.81 -12.97
CA ALA A 130 9.98 9.41 -12.10
C ALA A 130 10.50 10.17 -10.87
N VAL A 131 11.78 10.04 -10.50
CA VAL A 131 12.24 10.51 -9.17
C VAL A 131 13.66 11.06 -9.18
N ALA A 132 13.85 12.22 -9.81
CA ALA A 132 15.01 13.08 -9.51
C ALA A 132 14.88 13.78 -8.12
N SER A 133 13.68 13.78 -7.52
CA SER A 133 13.35 14.63 -6.37
C SER A 133 13.45 14.00 -4.97
N ASP A 134 13.46 12.67 -4.77
CA ASP A 134 13.50 12.10 -3.40
C ASP A 134 14.93 11.81 -2.89
N TYR A 135 15.94 11.75 -3.76
CA TYR A 135 17.27 11.24 -3.40
C TYR A 135 18.23 12.28 -2.79
N GLY A 136 17.83 13.54 -2.63
CA GLY A 136 18.77 14.64 -2.32
C GLY A 136 18.46 15.55 -1.13
N PHE A 137 17.28 15.48 -0.51
CA PHE A 137 16.84 16.53 0.43
C PHE A 137 16.98 16.20 1.92
N PHE A 138 17.19 14.93 2.29
CA PHE A 138 17.20 14.52 3.70
C PHE A 138 18.61 14.44 4.27
N ASN A 139 18.81 15.11 5.41
CA ASN A 139 20.05 15.01 6.16
C ASN A 139 20.17 13.61 6.81
N LYS A 140 21.40 13.23 7.15
CA LYS A 140 21.68 11.97 7.86
C LYS A 140 20.90 11.87 9.18
N SER A 141 20.64 13.00 9.84
CA SER A 141 19.87 13.09 11.08
C SER A 141 18.39 12.74 10.87
N ASP A 142 17.76 13.20 9.79
CA ASP A 142 16.34 12.92 9.52
C ASP A 142 16.10 11.42 9.30
N LYS A 143 17.02 10.77 8.58
CA LYS A 143 16.99 9.32 8.37
C LYS A 143 17.06 8.55 9.70
N ILE A 144 17.89 9.01 10.65
CA ILE A 144 18.00 8.38 11.97
C ILE A 144 16.66 8.51 12.72
N TRP A 145 16.06 9.70 12.73
CA TRP A 145 14.77 9.92 13.37
C TRP A 145 13.65 9.06 12.77
N GLY A 146 13.63 8.90 11.45
CA GLY A 146 12.69 7.99 10.80
C GLY A 146 12.84 6.55 11.30
N TRP A 147 14.07 6.07 11.49
CA TRP A 147 14.35 4.72 12.00
C TRP A 147 13.96 4.59 13.47
N VAL A 148 14.27 5.59 14.29
CA VAL A 148 13.86 5.65 15.70
C VAL A 148 12.33 5.59 15.83
N ILE A 149 11.60 6.38 15.04
CA ILE A 149 10.12 6.36 15.04
C ILE A 149 9.60 4.98 14.60
N SER A 150 10.23 4.36 13.60
CA SER A 150 9.84 3.03 13.13
C SER A 150 10.07 1.95 14.19
N ILE A 151 11.19 2.00 14.92
CA ILE A 151 11.49 1.07 16.02
C ILE A 151 10.52 1.28 17.19
N ILE A 152 10.25 2.54 17.55
CA ILE A 152 9.26 2.86 18.59
C ILE A 152 7.88 2.32 18.19
N ALA A 153 7.50 2.47 16.92
CA ALA A 153 6.24 1.90 16.41
C ALA A 153 6.19 0.38 16.53
N VAL A 154 7.29 -0.34 16.24
CA VAL A 154 7.37 -1.80 16.43
C VAL A 154 7.13 -2.16 17.90
N VAL A 155 7.79 -1.48 18.85
CA VAL A 155 7.64 -1.75 20.28
C VAL A 155 6.22 -1.46 20.76
N ILE A 156 5.63 -0.33 20.35
CA ILE A 156 4.25 0.03 20.71
C ILE A 156 3.27 -0.98 20.15
N ILE A 157 3.42 -1.40 18.89
CA ILE A 157 2.51 -2.38 18.27
C ILE A 157 2.67 -3.74 18.93
N ALA A 158 3.91 -4.19 19.22
CA ALA A 158 4.14 -5.44 19.93
C ALA A 158 3.46 -5.43 21.32
N ALA A 159 3.61 -4.34 22.08
CA ALA A 159 2.93 -4.17 23.36
C ALA A 159 1.40 -4.15 23.20
N LEU A 160 0.88 -3.48 22.15
CA LEU A 160 -0.56 -3.42 21.90
C LEU A 160 -1.15 -4.80 21.56
N LEU A 161 -0.41 -5.63 20.83
CA LEU A 161 -0.82 -6.99 20.46
C LEU A 161 -0.92 -7.93 21.67
N ASP A 162 -0.12 -7.69 22.71
CA ASP A 162 -0.19 -8.41 23.99
C ASP A 162 -1.55 -8.15 24.69
N TYR A 163 -2.08 -6.93 24.56
CA TYR A 163 -3.40 -6.54 25.08
C TYR A 163 -4.51 -6.73 24.05
N ALA A 164 -4.81 -7.99 23.69
CA ALA A 164 -5.78 -8.35 22.66
C ALA A 164 -7.15 -7.65 22.78
N ARG A 165 -7.67 -7.44 24.00
CA ARG A 165 -8.94 -6.73 24.22
C ARG A 165 -8.88 -5.27 23.76
N VAL A 166 -7.77 -4.59 24.06
CA VAL A 166 -7.55 -3.19 23.67
C VAL A 166 -7.35 -3.10 22.17
N ALA A 167 -6.52 -3.98 21.59
CA ALA A 167 -6.32 -4.06 20.16
C ALA A 167 -7.64 -4.26 19.39
N ASN A 168 -8.47 -5.21 19.83
CA ASN A 168 -9.77 -5.49 19.22
C ASN A 168 -10.74 -4.30 19.34
N ALA A 169 -10.82 -3.69 20.53
CA ALA A 169 -11.66 -2.51 20.72
C ALA A 169 -11.23 -1.34 19.81
N LEU A 170 -9.92 -1.09 19.70
CA LEU A 170 -9.38 -0.08 18.80
C LEU A 170 -9.70 -0.38 17.34
N LEU A 171 -9.55 -1.63 16.89
CA LEU A 171 -9.88 -2.04 15.52
C LEU A 171 -11.36 -1.79 15.20
N ILE A 172 -12.27 -2.12 16.12
CA ILE A 172 -13.71 -1.89 15.95
C ILE A 172 -14.00 -0.39 15.87
N VAL A 173 -13.46 0.40 16.81
CA VAL A 173 -13.69 1.85 16.85
C VAL A 173 -13.16 2.53 15.58
N LEU A 174 -11.93 2.22 15.16
CA LEU A 174 -11.34 2.75 13.94
C LEU A 174 -12.11 2.30 12.69
N GLY A 175 -12.59 1.05 12.66
CA GLY A 175 -13.41 0.51 11.57
C GLY A 175 -14.75 1.24 11.45
N ILE A 176 -15.46 1.46 12.56
CA ILE A 176 -16.71 2.23 12.59
C ILE A 176 -16.47 3.67 12.15
N LEU A 177 -15.42 4.32 12.67
CA LEU A 177 -15.08 5.69 12.31
C LEU A 177 -14.75 5.81 10.82
N GLY A 178 -13.97 4.86 10.27
CA GLY A 178 -13.68 4.79 8.85
C GLY A 178 -14.93 4.62 7.99
N ALA A 179 -15.84 3.73 8.39
CA ALA A 179 -17.12 3.54 7.71
C ALA A 179 -17.99 4.81 7.72
N ILE A 180 -18.05 5.52 8.86
CA ILE A 180 -18.75 6.80 8.98
C ILE A 180 -18.15 7.85 8.04
N VAL A 181 -16.82 7.97 8.00
CA VAL A 181 -16.14 8.93 7.11
C VAL A 181 -16.44 8.62 5.65
N VAL A 182 -16.32 7.35 5.23
CA VAL A 182 -16.63 6.95 3.85
C VAL A 182 -18.10 7.20 3.51
N ALA A 183 -19.03 6.87 4.40
CA ALA A 183 -20.44 7.15 4.20
C ALA A 183 -20.72 8.66 4.09
N ALA A 184 -20.10 9.48 4.94
CA ALA A 184 -20.23 10.93 4.89
C ALA A 184 -19.70 11.51 3.57
N LEU A 185 -18.56 11.02 3.08
CA LEU A 185 -18.00 11.42 1.79
C LEU A 185 -18.91 10.99 0.62
N ALA A 186 -19.43 9.76 0.64
CA ALA A 186 -20.33 9.26 -0.38
C ALA A 186 -21.66 10.04 -0.43
N LEU A 187 -22.18 10.46 0.73
CA LEU A 187 -23.37 11.31 0.80
C LEU A 187 -23.11 12.72 0.26
N ARG A 188 -21.94 13.31 0.58
CA ARG A 188 -21.53 14.63 0.03
C ARG A 188 -21.42 14.60 -1.49
N GLU A 189 -20.84 13.54 -2.06
CA GLU A 189 -20.72 13.38 -3.50
C GLU A 189 -22.09 13.21 -4.18
N LYS A 190 -23.01 12.48 -3.54
CA LYS A 190 -24.41 12.33 -4.02
C LYS A 190 -25.19 13.65 -3.98
N GLU A 191 -24.93 14.51 -3.01
CA GLU A 191 -25.52 15.86 -2.94
C GLU A 191 -24.98 16.76 -4.05
N GLN A 192 -23.66 16.79 -4.26
CA GLN A 192 -23.04 17.54 -5.36
C GLN A 192 -23.52 17.06 -6.74
N ALA A 193 -23.68 15.75 -6.94
CA ALA A 193 -24.21 15.19 -8.18
C ALA A 193 -25.70 15.52 -8.40
N ARG A 194 -26.45 15.85 -7.34
CA ARG A 194 -27.86 16.24 -7.41
C ARG A 194 -28.04 17.72 -7.74
N ASP A 195 -27.12 18.56 -7.28
CA ASP A 195 -27.11 20.01 -7.52
C ASP A 195 -26.52 20.41 -8.89
N TYR A 196 -25.91 19.48 -9.62
CA TYR A 196 -25.55 19.72 -11.02
C TYR A 196 -26.84 19.78 -11.86
N PRO A 197 -27.14 20.90 -12.55
CA PRO A 197 -28.32 20.98 -13.40
C PRO A 197 -28.25 19.85 -14.42
N ARG A 198 -29.28 19.00 -14.46
CA ARG A 198 -29.48 18.05 -15.55
C ARG A 198 -29.58 18.89 -16.82
N ILE A 199 -28.51 18.96 -17.61
CA ILE A 199 -28.59 19.49 -18.97
C ILE A 199 -29.59 18.56 -19.67
N GLY A 200 -30.81 19.08 -19.81
CA GLY A 200 -31.94 18.39 -20.36
C GLY A 200 -31.63 18.02 -21.80
N ASN A 201 -31.84 16.76 -22.12
CA ASN A 201 -31.81 16.27 -23.48
C ASN A 201 -33.07 16.78 -24.19
N ARG A 202 -32.99 17.94 -24.85
CA ARG A 202 -33.92 18.46 -25.87
C ARG A 202 -33.28 19.69 -26.55
N GLU A 203 -32.36 19.48 -27.49
CA GLU A 203 -32.26 20.27 -28.75
C GLU A 203 -31.10 19.89 -29.68
N ASP A 204 -30.13 19.04 -29.31
CA ASP A 204 -28.97 18.74 -30.18
C ASP A 204 -29.11 17.54 -31.13
N ARG A 205 -30.34 17.27 -31.63
CA ARG A 205 -30.49 16.43 -32.85
C ARG A 205 -30.26 17.21 -34.15
N GLY A 206 -29.99 18.52 -34.07
CA GLY A 206 -29.70 19.37 -35.24
C GLY A 206 -28.22 19.67 -35.49
N GLN A 207 -27.34 19.57 -34.49
CA GLN A 207 -26.01 20.19 -34.56
C GLN A 207 -24.83 19.19 -34.62
N THR A 208 -25.10 17.89 -34.61
CA THR A 208 -24.05 16.85 -34.70
C THR A 208 -23.69 16.45 -36.14
N ARG A 209 -24.27 17.07 -37.17
CA ARG A 209 -23.90 16.80 -38.58
C ARG A 209 -22.73 17.67 -39.09
N ASP A 210 -22.40 18.77 -38.45
CA ASP A 210 -21.44 19.73 -39.03
C ASP A 210 -19.99 19.58 -38.55
N ILE A 211 -19.74 18.83 -37.47
CA ILE A 211 -18.39 18.73 -36.86
C ILE A 211 -17.52 17.62 -37.51
N CYS A 212 -18.08 16.75 -38.34
CA CYS A 212 -17.31 15.76 -39.13
C CYS A 212 -16.68 16.33 -40.43
N SER A 213 -16.70 17.65 -40.64
CA SER A 213 -16.20 18.28 -41.88
C SER A 213 -14.81 18.89 -41.80
N TYR A 214 -14.15 18.90 -40.64
CA TYR A 214 -12.78 19.43 -40.47
C TYR A 214 -11.82 18.37 -39.91
N SER A 215 -11.55 17.35 -40.71
CA SER A 215 -10.33 16.54 -40.63
C SER A 215 -10.12 15.84 -41.97
N LYS A 216 -9.68 16.61 -42.97
CA LYS A 216 -8.90 16.08 -44.08
C LYS A 216 -7.43 16.42 -43.84
#